data_AF-A0A3D3UQ18-F1
#
_entry.id   AF-A0A3D3UQ18-F1
#
_cell.length_a   1.000
_cell.length_b   1.000
_cell.length_c   1.000
_cell.angle_alpha   90.00
_cell.angle_beta   90.00
_cell.angle_gamma   90.00
#
_symmetry.space_group_name_H-M   'P 1'
#
loop_
_entity.id
_entity.type
_entity.pdbx_description
1 polymer ?
#
loop_
_entity_poly.entity_id
_entity_poly.type
_entity_poly.pdbx_seq_one_letter_code
_entity_poly.pdbx_strand_id
1 'polypeptide(L)'
;MVQRNAFTLIELLVVIAIIAVLMAILMPALNVAREQARGIACSSNQKTLALAYIMYAGDNDDTVCGGWALSSTINGVPSWVMPPLENSTGSIVSMGGSGVSVTRQQRYKGLMEGELYKYVKDVGAYHCPGDNRVTRGTSLGMDLAYLIYRSYSLTDYMRATEPTDPKKLSGFTSQATKMLFVEEIYDGSAGNHNHGGWSYEPGSGSMWDPLGIFHSNACTFSFMDGHAERKKWNDNRTVIYCMSRGEAASMGFGKGQQFNPPNVDLDWLDNHYPGKQHQAP
;
A
#
# COMPACT_ATOMS: atom_id res chain seq x y z
N MET A 1 -61.58 -17.87 -25.87
CA MET A 1 -60.24 -18.48 -25.80
C MET A 1 -59.23 -17.38 -26.00
N VAL A 2 -58.34 -17.15 -25.03
CA VAL A 2 -57.27 -16.15 -25.18
C VAL A 2 -56.11 -16.84 -25.90
N GLN A 3 -55.81 -16.42 -27.14
CA GLN A 3 -54.61 -16.89 -27.83
C GLN A 3 -53.39 -16.39 -27.06
N ARG A 4 -52.57 -17.31 -26.56
CA ARG A 4 -51.25 -16.99 -26.03
C ARG A 4 -50.28 -16.91 -27.21
N ASN A 5 -49.74 -15.72 -27.46
CA ASN A 5 -48.67 -15.54 -28.44
C ASN A 5 -47.43 -16.28 -27.92
N ALA A 6 -46.97 -17.27 -28.68
CA ALA A 6 -45.73 -18.00 -28.37
C ALA A 6 -44.54 -17.18 -28.89
N PHE A 7 -43.52 -17.03 -28.04
CA PHE A 7 -42.29 -16.33 -28.37
C PHE A 7 -41.53 -17.12 -29.44
N THR A 8 -41.11 -16.46 -30.51
CA THR A 8 -40.35 -17.12 -31.59
C THR A 8 -38.86 -17.19 -31.24
N LEU A 9 -38.18 -18.18 -31.82
CA LEU A 9 -36.73 -18.33 -31.67
C LEU A 9 -35.96 -17.11 -32.20
N ILE A 10 -36.47 -16.47 -33.26
CA ILE A 10 -35.86 -15.26 -33.85
C ILE A 10 -35.98 -14.08 -32.88
N GLU A 11 -37.14 -13.86 -32.26
CA GLU A 11 -37.33 -12.79 -31.28
C GLU A 11 -36.37 -12.96 -30.09
N LEU A 12 -36.15 -14.19 -29.62
CA LEU A 12 -35.18 -14.47 -28.56
C LEU A 12 -33.74 -14.17 -29.01
N LEU A 13 -33.39 -14.58 -30.22
CA LEU A 13 -32.06 -14.36 -30.80
C LEU A 13 -31.73 -12.86 -30.93
N VAL A 14 -32.68 -12.06 -31.39
CA VAL A 14 -32.50 -10.61 -31.54
C VAL A 14 -32.29 -9.95 -30.18
N VAL A 15 -33.04 -10.36 -29.14
CA VAL A 15 -32.90 -9.81 -27.79
C VAL A 15 -31.52 -10.12 -27.20
N ILE A 16 -31.05 -11.37 -27.29
CA ILE A 16 -29.71 -11.71 -26.78
C ILE A 16 -28.61 -10.99 -27.56
N ALA A 17 -28.79 -10.78 -28.88
CA ALA A 17 -27.84 -10.03 -29.70
C ALA A 17 -27.75 -8.57 -29.25
N ILE A 18 -28.88 -7.92 -28.97
CA ILE A 18 -28.93 -6.55 -28.45
C ILE A 18 -28.25 -6.49 -27.08
N ILE A 19 -28.56 -7.41 -26.16
CA ILE A 19 -27.92 -7.46 -24.83
C ILE A 19 -26.41 -7.64 -24.96
N ALA A 20 -25.94 -8.51 -25.86
CA ALA A 20 -24.52 -8.74 -26.08
C ALA A 20 -23.81 -7.47 -26.58
N VAL A 21 -24.39 -6.74 -27.54
CA VAL A 21 -23.85 -5.46 -28.04
C VAL A 21 -23.80 -4.42 -26.92
N LEU A 22 -24.86 -4.29 -26.12
CA LEU A 22 -24.88 -3.37 -24.99
C LEU A 22 -23.81 -3.73 -23.95
N MET A 23 -23.69 -5.01 -23.58
CA MET A 23 -22.67 -5.47 -22.63
C MET A 23 -21.24 -5.25 -23.15
N ALA A 24 -21.00 -5.42 -24.45
CA ALA A 24 -19.69 -5.16 -25.05
C ALA A 24 -19.24 -3.70 -24.89
N ILE A 25 -20.17 -2.75 -24.93
CA ILE A 25 -19.90 -1.32 -24.73
C ILE A 25 -19.80 -0.97 -23.23
N LEU A 26 -20.64 -1.59 -22.38
CA LEU A 26 -20.67 -1.30 -20.94
C LEU A 26 -19.47 -1.88 -20.17
N MET A 27 -18.96 -3.06 -20.55
CA MET A 27 -17.88 -3.72 -19.81
C MET A 27 -16.59 -2.88 -19.71
N PRO A 28 -16.06 -2.28 -20.79
CA PRO A 28 -14.88 -1.42 -20.72
C PRO A 28 -15.09 -0.21 -19.80
N ALA A 29 -16.24 0.47 -19.93
CA ALA A 29 -16.58 1.63 -19.11
C ALA A 29 -16.70 1.28 -17.62
N LEU A 30 -17.33 0.14 -17.31
CA LEU A 30 -17.48 -0.34 -15.94
C LEU A 30 -16.13 -0.70 -15.31
N ASN A 31 -15.20 -1.28 -16.07
CA ASN A 31 -13.87 -1.59 -15.57
C ASN A 31 -13.10 -0.32 -15.20
N VAL A 32 -13.14 0.72 -16.04
CA VAL A 32 -12.53 2.02 -15.73
C VAL A 32 -13.17 2.66 -14.49
N ALA A 33 -14.51 2.65 -14.40
CA ALA A 33 -15.23 3.20 -13.26
C ALA A 33 -14.88 2.48 -11.94
N ARG A 34 -14.81 1.14 -11.96
CA ARG A 34 -14.38 0.34 -10.80
C ARG A 34 -12.96 0.67 -10.37
N GLU A 35 -12.06 0.87 -11.33
CA GLU A 35 -10.66 1.19 -11.02
C GLU A 35 -10.49 2.60 -10.43
N GLN A 36 -11.26 3.56 -10.92
CA GLN A 36 -11.34 4.88 -10.30
C GLN A 36 -11.89 4.81 -8.87
N ALA A 37 -12.95 4.04 -8.66
CA ALA A 37 -13.55 3.84 -7.33
C ALA A 37 -12.56 3.20 -6.33
N ARG A 38 -11.78 2.21 -6.77
CA ARG A 38 -10.70 1.62 -5.97
C ARG A 38 -9.66 2.64 -5.56
N GLY A 39 -9.23 3.50 -6.49
CA GLY A 39 -8.31 4.60 -6.20
C GLY A 39 -8.86 5.58 -5.17
N ILE A 40 -10.14 5.98 -5.28
CA ILE A 40 -10.79 6.87 -4.32
C ILE A 40 -10.86 6.22 -2.94
N ALA A 41 -11.24 4.94 -2.86
CA ALA A 41 -11.29 4.20 -1.62
C ALA A 41 -9.90 4.06 -0.99
N CYS A 42 -8.85 3.81 -1.78
CA CYS A 42 -7.47 3.78 -1.31
C CYS A 42 -7.03 5.13 -0.72
N SER A 43 -7.32 6.25 -1.39
CA SER A 43 -7.03 7.60 -0.86
C SER A 43 -7.81 7.89 0.43
N SER A 44 -9.05 7.42 0.55
CA SER A 44 -9.85 7.53 1.77
C SER A 44 -9.23 6.73 2.93
N ASN A 45 -8.77 5.50 2.66
CA ASN A 45 -8.09 4.65 3.64
C ASN A 45 -6.80 5.31 4.14
N GLN A 46 -5.98 5.80 3.21
CA GLN A 46 -4.74 6.53 3.49
C GLN A 46 -4.97 7.79 4.33
N LYS A 47 -5.99 8.60 3.99
CA LYS A 47 -6.41 9.75 4.79
C LYS A 47 -6.84 9.33 6.20
N THR A 48 -7.60 8.25 6.32
CA THR A 48 -8.07 7.74 7.62
C THR A 48 -6.89 7.31 8.51
N LEU A 49 -5.91 6.59 7.94
CA LEU A 49 -4.70 6.20 8.66
C LEU A 49 -3.83 7.41 9.04
N ALA A 50 -3.68 8.40 8.15
CA ALA A 50 -2.92 9.60 8.44
C ALA A 50 -3.55 10.42 9.58
N LEU A 51 -4.88 10.60 9.56
CA LEU A 51 -5.60 11.25 10.66
C LEU A 51 -5.47 10.46 11.97
N ALA A 52 -5.57 9.13 11.93
CA ALA A 52 -5.35 8.29 13.10
C ALA A 52 -3.93 8.44 13.68
N TYR A 53 -2.92 8.61 12.82
CA TYR A 53 -1.54 8.86 13.24
C TYR A 53 -1.39 10.22 13.95
N ILE A 54 -2.06 11.26 13.43
CA ILE A 54 -2.09 12.59 14.06
C ILE A 54 -2.82 12.54 15.40
N MET A 55 -3.96 11.85 15.47
CA MET A 55 -4.71 11.65 16.72
C MET A 55 -3.87 10.89 17.75
N TYR A 56 -3.17 9.84 17.34
CA TYR A 56 -2.24 9.11 18.18
C TYR A 56 -1.19 10.04 18.78
N ALA A 57 -0.56 10.90 17.97
CA ALA A 57 0.43 11.84 18.47
C ALA A 57 -0.19 12.79 19.50
N GLY A 58 -1.38 13.33 19.24
CA GLY A 58 -2.11 14.18 20.18
C GLY A 58 -2.36 13.54 21.55
N ASP A 59 -2.70 12.25 21.56
CA ASP A 59 -2.96 11.49 22.80
C ASP A 59 -1.68 11.00 23.52
N ASN A 60 -0.50 11.14 22.88
CA ASN A 60 0.78 10.60 23.37
C ASN A 60 1.85 11.70 23.49
N ASP A 61 1.51 12.87 24.04
CA ASP A 61 2.44 14.00 24.22
C ASP A 61 3.14 14.43 22.92
N ASP A 62 2.42 14.44 21.80
CA ASP A 62 2.94 14.74 20.46
C ASP A 62 3.94 13.70 19.90
N THR A 63 4.07 12.55 20.56
CA THR A 63 4.97 11.46 20.21
C THR A 63 4.37 10.61 19.10
N VAL A 64 5.12 10.36 18.03
CA VAL A 64 4.63 9.52 16.93
C VAL A 64 4.88 8.02 17.16
N CYS A 65 4.02 7.14 16.63
CA CYS A 65 4.26 5.69 16.68
C CYS A 65 5.22 5.22 15.58
N GLY A 66 5.92 4.13 15.82
CA GLY A 66 6.99 3.61 14.96
C GLY A 66 6.49 2.82 13.76
N GLY A 67 7.20 2.94 12.64
CA GLY A 67 6.91 2.25 11.38
C GLY A 67 7.21 0.75 11.31
N TRP A 68 8.12 0.25 12.15
CA TRP A 68 8.46 -1.18 12.17
C TRP A 68 7.34 -2.01 12.77
N ALA A 69 6.84 -3.01 12.05
CA ALA A 69 5.88 -3.95 12.61
C ALA A 69 6.61 -5.04 13.42
N LEU A 70 7.03 -4.71 14.64
CA LEU A 70 7.62 -5.62 15.63
C LEU A 70 6.69 -5.80 16.82
N SER A 71 6.89 -6.88 17.59
CA SER A 71 6.14 -7.14 18.82
C SER A 71 6.59 -6.33 20.04
N SER A 72 7.72 -5.65 19.93
CA SER A 72 8.33 -4.86 20.99
C SER A 72 8.49 -3.42 20.55
N THR A 73 8.48 -2.50 21.50
CA THR A 73 8.84 -1.10 21.25
C THR A 73 10.29 -1.00 20.80
N ILE A 74 10.57 -0.17 19.79
CA ILE A 74 11.94 0.20 19.43
C ILE A 74 12.22 1.56 20.07
N ASN A 75 13.24 1.67 20.92
CA ASN A 75 13.56 2.91 21.65
C ASN A 75 12.35 3.49 22.42
N GLY A 76 11.53 2.60 23.02
CA GLY A 76 10.31 3.00 23.73
C GLY A 76 9.15 3.43 22.83
N VAL A 77 9.33 3.42 21.50
CA VAL A 77 8.28 3.77 20.52
C VAL A 77 7.47 2.52 20.15
N PRO A 78 6.17 2.48 20.42
CA PRO A 78 5.32 1.36 20.03
C PRO A 78 5.02 1.38 18.53
N SER A 79 4.69 0.22 17.97
CA SER A 79 4.43 0.10 16.54
C SER A 79 3.01 0.48 16.15
N TRP A 80 2.87 1.09 14.98
CA TRP A 80 1.56 1.36 14.37
C TRP A 80 0.75 0.09 14.08
N VAL A 81 1.42 -1.05 13.82
CA VAL A 81 0.83 -2.37 13.57
C VAL A 81 1.74 -3.49 14.07
N MET A 82 1.18 -4.61 14.49
CA MET A 82 1.97 -5.76 14.96
C MET A 82 2.19 -6.79 13.83
N PRO A 83 3.22 -7.65 13.94
CA PRO A 83 3.34 -8.86 13.12
C PRO A 83 2.08 -9.74 13.25
N PRO A 84 1.88 -10.71 12.35
CA PRO A 84 0.79 -11.65 12.51
C PRO A 84 0.86 -12.42 13.85
N LEU A 85 -0.27 -12.53 14.53
CA LEU A 85 -0.37 -13.11 15.87
C LEU A 85 -1.27 -14.34 15.90
N GLU A 86 -0.92 -15.32 16.72
CA GLU A 86 -1.72 -16.51 16.96
C GLU A 86 -3.06 -16.15 17.59
N ASN A 87 -4.13 -16.75 17.09
CA ASN A 87 -5.49 -16.38 17.49
C ASN A 87 -5.77 -16.70 18.96
N SER A 88 -5.27 -17.84 19.45
CA SER A 88 -5.50 -18.32 20.82
C SER A 88 -4.55 -17.68 21.85
N THR A 89 -3.26 -17.61 21.55
CA THR A 89 -2.23 -17.20 22.53
C THR A 89 -1.80 -15.75 22.40
N GLY A 90 -2.02 -15.12 21.25
CA GLY A 90 -1.45 -13.80 20.95
C GLY A 90 0.06 -13.82 20.70
N SER A 91 0.67 -15.01 20.68
CA SER A 91 2.08 -15.17 20.34
C SER A 91 2.33 -14.82 18.88
N ILE A 92 3.52 -14.33 18.56
CA ILE A 92 3.87 -14.00 17.19
C ILE A 92 3.95 -15.28 16.36
N VAL A 93 3.26 -15.31 15.22
CA VAL A 93 3.31 -16.44 14.28
C VAL A 93 4.61 -16.39 13.48
N SER A 94 5.03 -15.18 13.09
CA SER A 94 6.22 -14.97 12.27
C SER A 94 6.76 -13.55 12.38
N MET A 95 8.09 -13.42 12.34
CA MET A 95 8.89 -12.18 12.26
C MET A 95 9.89 -12.31 11.10
N GLY A 96 9.49 -11.97 9.88
CA GLY A 96 10.25 -12.27 8.67
C GLY A 96 10.43 -13.77 8.37
N GLY A 97 11.16 -14.07 7.29
CA GLY A 97 11.56 -15.43 6.86
C GLY A 97 10.58 -16.15 5.93
N SER A 98 11.07 -16.68 4.81
CA SER A 98 10.28 -17.55 3.92
C SER A 98 9.91 -18.88 4.61
N GLY A 99 8.73 -19.43 4.29
CA GLY A 99 8.35 -20.81 4.66
C GLY A 99 7.33 -20.97 5.79
N VAL A 100 6.96 -19.90 6.51
CA VAL A 100 5.87 -19.95 7.50
C VAL A 100 4.56 -19.51 6.84
N SER A 101 3.60 -20.42 6.78
CA SER A 101 2.24 -20.11 6.31
C SER A 101 1.48 -19.35 7.38
N VAL A 102 1.01 -18.15 7.04
CA VAL A 102 0.24 -17.31 7.96
C VAL A 102 -1.15 -17.06 7.40
N THR A 103 -2.15 -17.33 8.21
CA THR A 103 -3.56 -17.15 7.84
C THR A 103 -3.96 -15.68 7.82
N ARG A 104 -5.03 -15.37 7.10
CA ARG A 104 -5.59 -14.02 7.07
C ARG A 104 -6.03 -13.53 8.45
N GLN A 105 -6.57 -14.41 9.29
CA GLN A 105 -7.02 -14.04 10.64
C GLN A 105 -5.84 -13.65 11.54
N GLN A 106 -4.72 -14.37 11.46
CA GLN A 106 -3.51 -14.02 12.21
C GLN A 106 -2.95 -12.65 11.80
N ARG A 107 -3.03 -12.31 10.50
CA ARG A 107 -2.70 -10.96 10.00
C ARG A 107 -3.61 -9.90 10.59
N TYR A 108 -4.92 -10.16 10.56
CA TYR A 108 -5.90 -9.23 11.09
C TYR A 108 -5.68 -8.99 12.57
N LYS A 109 -5.42 -10.04 13.34
CA LYS A 109 -5.08 -9.91 14.77
C LYS A 109 -3.86 -9.01 14.99
N GLY A 110 -2.80 -9.18 14.21
CA GLY A 110 -1.63 -8.28 14.27
C GLY A 110 -1.97 -6.81 13.97
N LEU A 111 -2.84 -6.56 13.00
CA LEU A 111 -3.32 -5.20 12.72
C LEU A 111 -4.18 -4.65 13.86
N MET A 112 -5.03 -5.48 14.46
CA MET A 112 -5.91 -5.08 15.57
C MET A 112 -5.17 -4.73 16.86
N GLU A 113 -4.02 -5.36 17.10
CA GLU A 113 -3.15 -5.07 18.25
C GLU A 113 -2.19 -3.90 18.00
N GLY A 114 -2.21 -3.30 16.81
CA GLY A 114 -1.44 -2.11 16.48
C GLY A 114 -1.97 -0.84 17.15
N GLU A 115 -1.09 0.12 17.41
CA GLU A 115 -1.47 1.37 18.08
C GLU A 115 -2.53 2.18 17.32
N LEU A 116 -2.49 2.19 15.99
CA LEU A 116 -3.46 2.96 15.20
C LEU A 116 -4.85 2.32 15.14
N TYR A 117 -4.96 1.03 15.46
CA TYR A 117 -6.26 0.35 15.40
C TYR A 117 -7.24 0.89 16.44
N LYS A 118 -6.73 1.45 17.54
CA LYS A 118 -7.51 2.14 18.57
C LYS A 118 -8.37 3.28 18.00
N TYR A 119 -7.91 3.91 16.91
CA TYR A 119 -8.55 5.06 16.26
C TYR A 119 -9.36 4.67 15.02
N VAL A 120 -8.85 3.74 14.20
CA VAL A 120 -9.49 3.36 12.92
C VAL A 120 -10.54 2.27 13.09
N LYS A 121 -10.32 1.31 14.01
CA LYS A 121 -11.21 0.17 14.33
C LYS A 121 -11.79 -0.57 13.11
N ASP A 122 -11.08 -0.52 11.98
CA ASP A 122 -11.41 -1.23 10.76
C ASP A 122 -10.13 -1.75 10.11
N VAL A 123 -10.03 -3.06 9.99
CA VAL A 123 -8.89 -3.72 9.34
C VAL A 123 -8.89 -3.44 7.83
N GLY A 124 -10.06 -3.19 7.22
CA GLY A 124 -10.19 -2.86 5.81
C GLY A 124 -9.45 -1.59 5.41
N ALA A 125 -9.30 -0.64 6.34
CA ALA A 125 -8.56 0.59 6.12
C ALA A 125 -7.03 0.40 5.94
N TYR A 126 -6.49 -0.78 6.26
CA TYR A 126 -5.06 -1.10 6.09
C TYR A 126 -4.72 -1.74 4.75
N HIS A 127 -5.74 -1.93 3.89
CA HIS A 127 -5.64 -2.61 2.61
C HIS A 127 -6.18 -1.74 1.49
N CYS A 128 -5.47 -1.69 0.37
CA CYS A 128 -5.97 -1.08 -0.84
C CYS A 128 -6.96 -2.03 -1.52
N PRO A 129 -8.18 -1.58 -1.89
CA PRO A 129 -9.14 -2.43 -2.61
C PRO A 129 -8.69 -2.89 -4.00
N GLY A 130 -7.64 -2.26 -4.56
CA GLY A 130 -6.98 -2.70 -5.79
C GLY A 130 -5.86 -3.73 -5.55
N ASP A 131 -5.36 -3.86 -4.32
CA ASP A 131 -4.29 -4.79 -3.99
C ASP A 131 -4.82 -6.22 -3.94
N ASN A 132 -4.41 -6.99 -4.92
CA ASN A 132 -4.87 -8.34 -5.16
C ASN A 132 -3.83 -9.38 -4.73
N ARG A 133 -2.74 -9.00 -4.04
CA ARG A 133 -1.69 -9.93 -3.58
C ARG A 133 -2.19 -11.01 -2.63
N VAL A 134 -3.25 -10.72 -1.88
CA VAL A 134 -3.92 -11.72 -1.02
C VAL A 134 -4.50 -12.89 -1.82
N THR A 135 -4.84 -12.68 -3.09
CA THR A 135 -5.47 -13.71 -3.95
C THR A 135 -4.61 -14.13 -5.13
N ARG A 136 -3.71 -13.26 -5.59
CA ARG A 136 -2.85 -13.48 -6.76
C ARG A 136 -1.37 -13.65 -6.43
N GLY A 137 -0.99 -13.53 -5.15
CA GLY A 137 0.40 -13.61 -4.74
C GLY A 137 1.23 -12.39 -5.16
N THR A 138 2.54 -12.57 -5.17
CA THR A 138 3.53 -11.54 -5.53
C THR A 138 4.37 -12.05 -6.71
N SER A 139 5.35 -11.24 -7.15
CA SER A 139 6.44 -11.66 -8.03
C SER A 139 7.18 -12.91 -7.56
N LEU A 140 7.15 -13.21 -6.26
CA LEU A 140 7.83 -14.38 -5.66
C LEU A 140 6.98 -15.66 -5.68
N GLY A 141 5.69 -15.57 -5.99
CA GLY A 141 4.79 -16.72 -6.09
C GLY A 141 3.45 -16.54 -5.39
N MET A 142 2.68 -17.62 -5.36
CA MET A 142 1.28 -17.67 -4.87
C MET A 142 1.08 -18.49 -3.59
N ASP A 143 2.13 -19.07 -3.03
CA ASP A 143 2.03 -19.81 -1.78
C ASP A 143 1.56 -18.91 -0.63
N LEU A 144 0.96 -19.50 0.42
CA LEU A 144 0.48 -18.75 1.59
C LEU A 144 1.55 -17.84 2.21
N ALA A 145 2.81 -18.24 2.12
CA ALA A 145 3.96 -17.49 2.57
C ALA A 145 4.18 -16.18 1.81
N TYR A 146 3.54 -15.94 0.67
CA TYR A 146 3.64 -14.72 -0.17
C TYR A 146 2.35 -13.89 -0.23
N LEU A 147 1.28 -14.34 0.43
CA LEU A 147 0.00 -13.61 0.45
C LEU A 147 0.02 -12.51 1.50
N ILE A 148 0.13 -11.26 1.04
CA ILE A 148 0.24 -10.06 1.90
C ILE A 148 -1.10 -9.33 1.92
N TYR A 149 -1.54 -8.90 3.10
CA TYR A 149 -2.78 -8.13 3.27
C TYR A 149 -2.55 -6.63 3.38
N ARG A 150 -1.59 -6.18 4.19
CA ARG A 150 -1.35 -4.74 4.39
C ARG A 150 -0.76 -4.12 3.12
N SER A 151 -1.39 -3.07 2.61
CA SER A 151 -0.95 -2.40 1.37
C SER A 151 -0.13 -1.13 1.61
N TYR A 152 -0.09 -0.67 2.85
CA TYR A 152 0.52 0.60 3.23
C TYR A 152 1.66 0.39 4.22
N SER A 153 2.64 1.30 4.19
CA SER A 153 3.67 1.40 5.21
C SER A 153 4.01 2.83 5.52
N LEU A 154 4.49 3.05 6.74
CA LEU A 154 5.16 4.29 7.09
C LEU A 154 6.47 4.40 6.30
N THR A 155 6.83 5.61 5.92
CA THR A 155 8.14 5.85 5.32
C THR A 155 9.26 5.58 6.32
N ASP A 156 10.47 5.29 5.83
CA ASP A 156 11.65 5.10 6.68
C ASP A 156 11.97 6.33 7.53
N TYR A 157 11.59 7.51 7.07
CA TYR A 157 11.70 8.72 7.85
C TYR A 157 10.84 8.70 9.14
N MET A 158 9.67 8.04 9.08
CA MET A 158 8.73 7.85 10.19
C MET A 158 8.92 6.51 10.91
N ARG A 159 9.93 5.76 10.50
CA ARG A 159 10.32 4.51 11.13
C ARG A 159 11.19 4.85 12.35
N ALA A 160 10.94 4.14 13.46
CA ALA A 160 11.79 4.26 14.65
C ALA A 160 13.08 3.47 14.41
N THR A 161 14.19 4.15 14.16
CA THR A 161 15.50 3.54 13.82
C THR A 161 16.67 4.12 14.59
N GLU A 162 16.51 5.27 15.22
CA GLU A 162 17.60 6.01 15.85
C GLU A 162 17.35 6.20 17.35
N PRO A 163 18.40 6.30 18.18
CA PRO A 163 18.26 6.61 19.62
C PRO A 163 17.55 7.94 19.92
N THR A 164 17.44 8.82 18.93
CA THR A 164 16.71 10.10 19.00
C THR A 164 15.20 9.95 18.77
N ASP A 165 14.73 8.75 18.48
CA ASP A 165 13.30 8.42 18.52
C ASP A 165 12.80 8.32 19.99
N PRO A 166 11.56 8.75 20.29
CA PRO A 166 10.53 9.12 19.34
C PRO A 166 10.58 10.57 18.85
N LYS A 167 10.29 10.73 17.55
CA LYS A 167 10.06 12.04 16.93
C LYS A 167 8.75 12.66 17.45
N LYS A 168 8.72 13.98 17.51
CA LYS A 168 7.53 14.77 17.83
C LYS A 168 6.87 15.24 16.54
N LEU A 169 5.54 15.09 16.41
CA LEU A 169 4.82 15.48 15.20
C LEU A 169 4.96 16.99 14.94
N SER A 170 4.92 17.82 15.99
CA SER A 170 5.15 19.27 15.91
C SER A 170 6.58 19.65 15.45
N GLY A 171 7.55 18.73 15.57
CA GLY A 171 8.92 18.94 15.12
C GLY A 171 9.07 18.94 13.59
N PHE A 172 8.08 18.47 12.85
CA PHE A 172 8.12 18.44 11.39
C PHE A 172 7.59 19.74 10.80
N THR A 173 8.45 20.50 10.12
CA THR A 173 8.05 21.64 9.29
C THR A 173 7.47 21.18 7.96
N SER A 174 6.67 22.01 7.28
CA SER A 174 6.16 21.72 5.92
C SER A 174 5.42 20.37 5.81
N GLN A 175 4.55 20.05 6.78
CA GLN A 175 3.86 18.76 6.90
C GLN A 175 3.10 18.33 5.63
N ALA A 176 2.53 19.27 4.88
CA ALA A 176 1.84 19.00 3.62
C ALA A 176 2.73 18.38 2.53
N THR A 177 4.06 18.55 2.59
CA THR A 177 4.98 17.95 1.59
C THR A 177 5.73 16.75 2.15
N LYS A 178 5.39 16.28 3.35
CA LYS A 178 6.08 15.16 4.01
C LYS A 178 5.24 13.91 3.94
N MET A 179 5.68 12.95 3.13
CA MET A 179 5.05 11.64 3.03
C MET A 179 5.07 10.92 4.38
N LEU A 180 3.89 10.52 4.83
CA LEU A 180 3.66 9.75 6.05
C LEU A 180 3.52 8.27 5.72
N PHE A 181 2.43 7.90 5.03
CA PHE A 181 2.22 6.54 4.54
C PHE A 181 2.35 6.48 3.03
N VAL A 182 2.84 5.34 2.57
CA VAL A 182 3.06 5.00 1.17
C VAL A 182 2.32 3.71 0.87
N GLU A 183 1.57 3.68 -0.21
CA GLU A 183 1.10 2.42 -0.78
C GLU A 183 2.26 1.71 -1.47
N GLU A 184 2.55 0.49 -1.02
CA GLU A 184 3.76 -0.21 -1.44
C GLU A 184 3.52 -1.67 -1.78
N ILE A 185 4.42 -2.19 -2.61
CA ILE A 185 4.46 -3.59 -3.00
C ILE A 185 5.60 -4.27 -2.27
N TYR A 186 5.41 -4.56 -0.98
CA TYR A 186 6.39 -5.38 -0.27
C TYR A 186 6.75 -6.66 -1.06
N ASP A 187 7.99 -6.68 -1.57
CA ASP A 187 8.62 -7.73 -2.38
C ASP A 187 9.92 -8.18 -1.69
N GLY A 188 9.82 -8.41 -0.38
CA GLY A 188 10.92 -8.91 0.44
C GLY A 188 11.01 -10.44 0.36
N SER A 189 12.24 -10.97 0.35
CA SER A 189 12.53 -12.42 0.37
C SER A 189 11.92 -13.17 1.58
N ALA A 190 11.48 -12.44 2.59
CA ALA A 190 10.78 -12.95 3.76
C ALA A 190 9.30 -13.30 3.50
N GLY A 191 8.69 -12.80 2.42
CA GLY A 191 7.38 -13.22 1.88
C GLY A 191 6.13 -12.96 2.73
N ASN A 192 6.18 -12.99 4.06
CA ASN A 192 5.01 -13.39 4.86
C ASN A 192 4.33 -12.24 5.62
N HIS A 193 4.95 -11.08 5.77
CA HIS A 193 4.37 -9.80 6.18
C HIS A 193 5.40 -8.70 5.96
N ASN A 194 4.94 -7.46 5.87
CA ASN A 194 5.83 -6.32 5.81
C ASN A 194 6.21 -5.85 7.23
N HIS A 195 7.47 -6.04 7.59
CA HIS A 195 8.01 -5.70 8.92
C HIS A 195 8.64 -4.30 8.97
N GLY A 196 8.98 -3.72 7.82
CA GLY A 196 9.71 -2.48 7.70
C GLY A 196 8.83 -1.27 7.38
N GLY A 197 9.51 -0.14 7.20
CA GLY A 197 8.98 1.01 6.49
C GLY A 197 9.36 0.96 5.01
N TRP A 198 8.80 1.87 4.23
CA TRP A 198 9.16 2.05 2.83
C TRP A 198 10.41 2.94 2.70
N SER A 199 11.45 2.44 2.03
CA SER A 199 12.72 3.13 1.83
C SER A 199 12.87 3.72 0.42
N TYR A 200 13.40 4.94 0.35
CA TYR A 200 13.85 5.60 -0.88
C TYR A 200 15.05 6.50 -0.59
N GLU A 201 15.97 6.64 -1.54
CA GLU A 201 17.13 7.53 -1.42
C GLU A 201 17.00 8.68 -2.43
N PRO A 202 16.64 9.89 -1.97
CA PRO A 202 16.44 11.04 -2.85
C PRO A 202 17.67 11.39 -3.67
N GLY A 203 17.48 11.72 -4.94
CA GLY A 203 18.54 12.14 -5.85
C GLY A 203 19.52 11.02 -6.26
N SER A 204 19.33 9.79 -5.76
CA SER A 204 20.16 8.64 -6.17
C SER A 204 19.96 8.27 -7.64
N GLY A 205 18.82 8.66 -8.22
CA GLY A 205 18.39 8.24 -9.56
C GLY A 205 18.02 6.75 -9.63
N SER A 206 17.82 6.09 -8.48
CA SER A 206 17.50 4.67 -8.34
C SER A 206 16.25 4.47 -7.47
N MET A 207 15.54 3.34 -7.62
CA MET A 207 14.37 3.03 -6.79
C MET A 207 14.72 1.89 -5.83
N TRP A 208 14.62 2.12 -4.52
CA TRP A 208 14.97 1.10 -3.52
C TRP A 208 13.80 0.16 -3.27
N ASP A 209 12.73 0.65 -2.67
CA ASP A 209 11.56 -0.16 -2.40
C ASP A 209 10.44 0.11 -3.41
N PRO A 210 9.78 -0.95 -3.91
CA PRO A 210 8.71 -0.82 -4.91
C PRO A 210 7.45 -0.17 -4.34
N LEU A 211 6.72 0.51 -5.22
CA LEU A 211 5.54 1.30 -4.90
C LEU A 211 4.26 0.67 -5.45
N GLY A 212 3.10 1.11 -4.95
CA GLY A 212 1.79 0.71 -5.43
C GLY A 212 1.59 0.97 -6.93
N ILE A 213 1.00 0.00 -7.61
CA ILE A 213 0.48 0.14 -8.99
C ILE A 213 -0.97 -0.34 -9.12
N PHE A 214 -1.64 -0.54 -7.98
CA PHE A 214 -2.85 -1.33 -7.85
C PHE A 214 -4.06 -0.77 -8.58
N HIS A 215 -4.09 0.55 -8.77
CA HIS A 215 -5.22 1.22 -9.41
C HIS A 215 -4.82 2.14 -10.56
N SER A 216 -4.78 1.56 -11.77
CA SER A 216 -4.39 2.23 -13.04
C SER A 216 -2.93 2.71 -13.08
N ASN A 217 -1.99 1.87 -12.65
CA ASN A 217 -0.55 2.19 -12.58
C ASN A 217 -0.31 3.48 -11.77
N ALA A 218 -1.02 3.60 -10.65
CA ALA A 218 -0.91 4.72 -9.74
C ALA A 218 -0.71 4.21 -8.32
N CYS A 219 -0.03 5.04 -7.53
CA CYS A 219 0.22 4.84 -6.12
C CYS A 219 -0.49 5.93 -5.32
N THR A 220 -0.97 5.58 -4.14
CA THR A 220 -1.52 6.54 -3.18
C THR A 220 -0.56 6.81 -2.03
N PHE A 221 -0.46 8.08 -1.66
CA PHE A 221 0.37 8.58 -0.57
C PHE A 221 -0.52 9.34 0.41
N SER A 222 -0.14 9.36 1.69
CA SER A 222 -0.65 10.36 2.64
C SER A 222 0.47 11.17 3.23
N PHE A 223 0.12 12.33 3.75
CA PHE A 223 1.06 13.34 4.24
C PHE A 223 0.80 13.67 5.70
N MET A 224 1.77 14.30 6.34
CA MET A 224 1.76 14.57 7.79
C MET A 224 0.64 15.51 8.25
N ASP A 225 0.08 16.32 7.37
CA ASP A 225 -1.08 17.18 7.65
C ASP A 225 -2.43 16.43 7.53
N GLY A 226 -2.39 15.14 7.19
CA GLY A 226 -3.55 14.26 7.11
C GLY A 226 -4.21 14.19 5.74
N HIS A 227 -3.71 14.87 4.70
CA HIS A 227 -4.25 14.68 3.35
C HIS A 227 -3.65 13.45 2.65
N ALA A 228 -4.26 13.07 1.53
CA ALA A 228 -3.79 12.00 0.67
C ALA A 228 -3.79 12.44 -0.80
N GLU A 229 -2.78 12.01 -1.55
CA GLU A 229 -2.64 12.26 -2.98
C GLU A 229 -2.44 10.94 -3.73
N ARG A 230 -2.91 10.89 -4.97
CA ARG A 230 -2.66 9.78 -5.88
C ARG A 230 -1.76 10.23 -7.02
N LYS A 231 -0.62 9.56 -7.20
CA LYS A 231 0.32 9.78 -8.30
C LYS A 231 0.23 8.65 -9.31
N LYS A 232 -0.12 8.97 -10.55
CA LYS A 232 -0.02 8.04 -11.68
C LYS A 232 1.42 8.01 -12.21
N TRP A 233 1.95 6.83 -12.46
CA TRP A 233 3.29 6.66 -13.02
C TRP A 233 3.32 7.05 -14.49
N ASN A 234 4.26 7.92 -14.84
CA ASN A 234 4.44 8.45 -16.18
C ASN A 234 5.51 7.69 -16.96
N ASP A 235 6.42 7.01 -16.25
CA ASP A 235 7.45 6.16 -16.84
C ASP A 235 7.09 4.68 -16.66
N ASN A 236 7.05 3.94 -17.77
CA ASN A 236 6.73 2.52 -17.74
C ASN A 236 7.77 1.70 -16.97
N ARG A 237 9.02 2.18 -16.87
CA ARG A 237 10.07 1.51 -16.08
C ARG A 237 9.75 1.51 -14.59
N THR A 238 9.02 2.51 -14.09
CA THR A 238 8.49 2.52 -12.72
C THR A 238 7.51 1.37 -12.51
N VAL A 239 6.60 1.17 -13.47
CA VAL A 239 5.61 0.08 -13.42
C VAL A 239 6.30 -1.28 -13.47
N ILE A 240 7.26 -1.47 -14.39
CA ILE A 240 8.05 -2.71 -14.49
C ILE A 240 8.76 -2.99 -13.17
N TYR A 241 9.44 -2.00 -12.58
CA TYR A 241 10.14 -2.16 -11.31
C TYR A 241 9.20 -2.59 -10.18
N CYS A 242 8.02 -1.98 -10.10
CA CYS A 242 7.03 -2.30 -9.08
C CYS A 242 6.33 -3.65 -9.31
N MET A 243 6.25 -4.12 -10.56
CA MET A 243 5.73 -5.45 -10.90
C MET A 243 6.75 -6.57 -10.63
N SER A 244 8.01 -6.35 -11.02
CA SER A 244 9.06 -7.36 -10.95
C SER A 244 10.44 -6.71 -10.88
N ARG A 245 11.05 -6.78 -9.70
CA ARG A 245 12.41 -6.26 -9.48
C ARG A 245 13.46 -7.03 -10.28
N GLY A 246 13.25 -8.32 -10.49
CA GLY A 246 14.13 -9.16 -11.31
C GLY A 246 14.11 -8.79 -12.79
N GLU A 247 12.93 -8.50 -13.33
CA GLU A 247 12.78 -8.03 -14.71
C GLU A 247 13.45 -6.66 -14.89
N ALA A 248 13.16 -5.70 -14.00
CA ALA A 248 13.81 -4.39 -14.02
C ALA A 248 15.36 -4.50 -13.96
N ALA A 249 15.88 -5.35 -13.07
CA ALA A 249 17.32 -5.59 -12.97
C ALA A 249 17.91 -6.15 -14.27
N SER A 250 17.21 -7.08 -14.95
CA SER A 250 17.64 -7.60 -16.27
C SER A 250 17.67 -6.54 -17.36
N MET A 251 16.87 -5.47 -17.20
CA MET A 251 16.85 -4.30 -18.09
C MET A 251 17.81 -3.18 -17.66
N GLY A 252 18.56 -3.36 -16.55
CA GLY A 252 19.60 -2.44 -16.11
C GLY A 252 19.15 -1.25 -15.26
N PHE A 253 17.98 -1.32 -14.61
CA PHE A 253 17.51 -0.27 -13.69
C PHE A 253 16.86 -0.87 -12.43
N GLY A 254 16.70 -0.07 -11.36
CA GLY A 254 16.03 -0.49 -10.12
C GLY A 254 16.85 -0.21 -8.87
N LYS A 255 16.87 -1.14 -7.90
CA LYS A 255 17.56 -0.95 -6.61
C LYS A 255 19.07 -0.88 -6.80
N GLY A 256 19.66 0.25 -6.44
CA GLY A 256 21.10 0.51 -6.59
C GLY A 256 21.55 0.63 -8.05
N GLN A 257 20.62 0.75 -9.00
CA GLN A 257 20.90 0.89 -10.43
C GLN A 257 20.16 2.13 -10.95
N GLN A 258 20.93 3.09 -11.46
CA GLN A 258 20.36 4.35 -11.93
C GLN A 258 19.51 4.15 -13.18
N PHE A 259 18.37 4.82 -13.24
CA PHE A 259 17.57 4.87 -14.45
C PHE A 259 18.29 5.71 -15.49
N ASN A 260 18.57 5.11 -16.66
CA ASN A 260 19.17 5.79 -17.81
C ASN A 260 18.32 5.55 -19.06
N PRO A 261 17.72 6.59 -19.69
CA PRO A 261 17.73 8.01 -19.28
C PRO A 261 17.04 8.23 -17.92
N PRO A 262 17.19 9.41 -17.27
CA PRO A 262 16.54 9.69 -15.99
C PRO A 262 15.03 9.39 -15.99
N ASN A 263 14.51 8.96 -14.84
CA ASN A 263 13.10 8.60 -14.68
C ASN A 263 12.33 9.77 -14.03
N VAL A 264 11.38 10.32 -14.78
CA VAL A 264 10.56 11.48 -14.35
C VAL A 264 9.71 11.21 -13.09
N ASP A 265 9.40 9.95 -12.80
CA ASP A 265 8.68 9.60 -11.57
C ASP A 265 9.56 9.74 -10.32
N LEU A 266 10.89 9.58 -10.46
CA LEU A 266 11.83 9.81 -9.36
C LEU A 266 11.99 11.29 -9.04
N ASP A 267 11.94 12.17 -10.04
CA ASP A 267 11.95 13.62 -9.82
C ASP A 267 10.77 14.06 -8.93
N TRP A 268 9.60 13.41 -9.09
CA TRP A 268 8.45 13.66 -8.22
C TRP A 268 8.72 13.16 -6.80
N LEU A 269 9.26 11.95 -6.63
CA LEU A 269 9.61 11.41 -5.31
C LEU A 269 10.65 12.27 -4.59
N ASP A 270 11.69 12.72 -5.28
CA ASP A 270 12.75 13.59 -4.73
C ASP A 270 12.19 14.90 -4.16
N ASN A 271 11.11 15.42 -4.75
CA ASN A 271 10.47 16.63 -4.25
C ASN A 271 9.57 16.39 -3.02
N HIS A 272 9.07 15.17 -2.81
CA HIS A 272 8.08 14.84 -1.77
C HIS A 272 8.61 13.92 -0.66
N TYR A 273 9.80 13.31 -0.82
CA TYR A 273 10.44 12.46 0.16
C TYR A 273 11.89 12.89 0.41
N PRO A 274 12.30 13.16 1.67
CA PRO A 274 11.50 13.51 2.86
C PRO A 274 10.95 14.97 2.79
N GLY A 275 10.96 15.56 1.58
CA GLY A 275 10.79 16.99 1.30
C GLY A 275 12.12 17.76 1.42
N LYS A 276 12.25 18.90 0.70
CA LYS A 276 13.46 19.74 0.59
C LYS A 276 14.07 20.27 1.91
N GLN A 277 13.48 19.96 3.06
CA GLN A 277 13.84 20.50 4.37
C GLN A 277 14.35 19.45 5.36
N HIS A 278 14.70 18.23 4.93
CA HIS A 278 15.40 17.33 5.85
C HIS A 278 16.90 17.58 5.87
N GLN A 279 17.25 18.77 6.39
CA GLN A 279 18.20 18.81 7.49
C GLN A 279 17.34 19.12 8.72
N ALA A 280 16.97 18.10 9.49
CA ALA A 280 16.85 18.37 10.92
C ALA A 280 18.26 18.80 11.39
N PRO A 281 18.40 19.83 12.23
CA PRO A 281 19.71 20.25 12.73
C PRO A 281 20.45 19.12 13.44
#